data_AF-A0A352NQ85-F1
#
_entry.id   AF-A0A352NQ85-F1
#
_cell.length_a   1.000
_cell.length_b   1.000
_cell.length_c   1.000
_cell.angle_alpha   90.00
_cell.angle_beta   90.00
_cell.angle_gamma   90.00
#
_symmetry.space_group_name_H-M   'P 1'
#
loop_
_entity.id
_entity.type
_entity.pdbx_description
1 polymer ?
#
loop_
_entity_poly.entity_id
_entity_poly.type
_entity_poly.pdbx_seq_one_letter_code
_entity_poly.pdbx_strand_id
1 'polypeptide(L)'
;SIGTLLGGFLLGLWGGTKNKMQTMMPALTIIGAVLVGIGLLPANGFILFVVLAVITGLAAPFFSSLFMSLIQEKIKPEFLGRVLGVTSSMMALACPIGLSLSGAFAEKIGVNNWVVLSGVLTLLCVLLCLSNKNVREVDSSLTK
;
A
#
# COMPACT_ATOMS: atom_id res chain seq x y z
N SER A 1 0.99 -1.52 -18.04
CA SER A 1 2.38 -1.50 -18.56
C SER A 1 2.99 -0.09 -18.61
N ILE A 2 2.33 0.93 -19.17
CA ILE A 2 2.89 2.31 -19.19
C ILE A 2 2.82 3.01 -17.82
N GLY A 3 1.71 2.91 -17.10
CA GLY A 3 1.58 3.51 -15.75
C GLY A 3 2.54 2.92 -14.71
N THR A 4 2.79 1.61 -14.79
CA THR A 4 3.78 0.91 -13.95
C THR A 4 5.22 1.31 -14.31
N LEU A 5 5.51 1.53 -15.60
CA LEU A 5 6.81 2.04 -16.05
C LEU A 5 7.04 3.49 -15.62
N LEU A 6 6.05 4.37 -15.77
CA LEU A 6 6.12 5.76 -15.32
C LEU A 6 6.24 5.86 -13.79
N GLY A 7 5.49 5.05 -13.04
CA GLY A 7 5.61 4.96 -11.60
C GLY A 7 7.01 4.50 -11.17
N GLY A 8 7.54 3.46 -11.82
CA GLY A 8 8.91 2.99 -11.61
C GLY A 8 10.00 4.00 -11.99
N PHE A 9 9.77 4.78 -13.05
CA PHE A 9 10.71 5.81 -13.52
C PHE A 9 10.73 7.04 -12.61
N LEU A 10 9.56 7.51 -12.16
CA LEU A 10 9.46 8.56 -11.14
C LEU A 10 10.08 8.13 -9.81
N LEU A 11 9.92 6.87 -9.42
CA LEU A 11 10.59 6.28 -8.26
C LEU A 11 12.11 6.23 -8.41
N GLY A 12 12.60 5.82 -9.58
CA GLY A 12 14.02 5.78 -9.90
C GLY A 12 14.66 7.17 -9.89
N LEU A 13 13.92 8.19 -10.36
CA LEU A 13 14.35 9.59 -10.31
C LEU A 13 14.29 10.21 -8.91
N TRP A 14 13.32 9.82 -8.07
CA TRP A 14 13.20 10.31 -6.70
C TRP A 14 14.27 9.70 -5.77
N GLY A 15 14.84 8.55 -6.12
CA GLY A 15 16.12 8.10 -5.55
C GLY A 15 16.09 7.70 -4.06
N GLY A 16 14.91 7.47 -3.47
CA GLY A 16 14.78 7.00 -2.09
C GLY A 16 15.16 8.07 -1.07
N THR A 17 14.16 8.66 -0.43
CA THR A 17 14.37 9.50 0.74
C THR A 17 15.05 8.71 1.86
N LYS A 18 15.98 9.36 2.59
CA LYS A 18 16.78 8.79 3.69
C LYS A 18 15.96 8.01 4.74
N ASN A 19 14.68 8.33 4.90
CA ASN A 19 13.75 7.63 5.80
C ASN A 19 12.58 7.04 4.98
N LYS A 20 12.77 5.84 4.44
CA LYS A 20 11.77 5.12 3.64
C LYS A 20 10.46 4.92 4.42
N MET A 21 10.55 4.60 5.71
CA MET A 21 9.39 4.46 6.59
C MET A 21 8.61 5.76 6.77
N GLN A 22 9.32 6.88 6.89
CA GLN A 22 8.73 8.21 7.04
C GLN A 22 8.03 8.71 5.77
N THR A 23 8.37 8.14 4.60
CA THR A 23 7.74 8.44 3.30
C THR A 23 6.60 7.47 2.97
N MET A 24 6.71 6.21 3.43
CA MET A 24 5.72 5.16 3.21
C MET A 24 4.45 5.35 4.05
N MET A 25 4.59 5.83 5.29
CA MET A 25 3.48 6.13 6.20
C MET A 25 2.49 7.18 5.64
N PRO A 26 2.91 8.41 5.26
CA PRO A 26 1.99 9.39 4.70
C PRO A 26 1.41 8.97 3.35
N ALA A 27 2.17 8.22 2.53
CA ALA A 27 1.66 7.67 1.27
C ALA A 27 0.50 6.68 1.51
N LEU A 28 0.64 5.77 2.49
CA LEU A 28 -0.43 4.86 2.91
C LEU A 28 -1.65 5.61 3.47
N THR A 29 -1.44 6.68 4.25
CA THR A 29 -2.55 7.51 4.73
C THR A 29 -3.31 8.15 3.58
N ILE A 30 -2.60 8.68 2.57
CA ILE A 30 -3.21 9.26 1.37
C ILE A 30 -4.00 8.20 0.61
N ILE A 31 -3.44 7.00 0.42
CA ILE A 31 -4.14 5.88 -0.22
C ILE A 31 -5.43 5.53 0.54
N GLY A 32 -5.36 5.37 1.86
CA GLY A 32 -6.53 5.06 2.69
C GLY A 32 -7.61 6.15 2.64
N ALA A 33 -7.20 7.43 2.69
CA ALA A 33 -8.12 8.55 2.57
C ALA A 33 -8.78 8.62 1.17
N VAL A 34 -8.01 8.35 0.12
CA VAL A 34 -8.52 8.26 -1.26
C VAL A 34 -9.53 7.12 -1.40
N LEU A 35 -9.26 5.94 -0.83
CA LEU A 35 -10.18 4.80 -0.81
C LEU A 35 -11.51 5.14 -0.11
N VAL A 36 -11.44 5.80 1.05
CA VAL A 36 -12.65 6.27 1.75
C VAL A 36 -13.42 7.28 0.88
N GLY A 37 -12.72 8.22 0.24
CA GLY A 37 -13.32 9.18 -0.68
C GLY A 37 -13.98 8.54 -1.90
N ILE A 38 -13.38 7.48 -2.45
CA ILE A 38 -13.96 6.68 -3.53
C ILE A 38 -15.27 6.02 -3.09
N GLY A 39 -15.29 5.41 -1.89
CA GLY A 39 -16.45 4.68 -1.42
C GLY A 39 -17.60 5.57 -0.91
N LEU A 40 -17.36 6.86 -0.68
CA LEU A 40 -18.39 7.85 -0.34
C LEU A 40 -18.99 8.53 -1.59
N LEU A 41 -18.49 8.18 -2.78
CA LEU A 41 -18.86 8.87 -4.01
C LEU A 41 -20.24 8.40 -4.53
N PRO A 42 -21.17 9.32 -4.88
CA PRO A 42 -22.43 8.95 -5.50
C PRO A 42 -22.24 8.45 -6.94
N ALA A 43 -23.19 7.68 -7.47
CA ALA A 43 -23.12 7.01 -8.78
C ALA A 43 -22.82 7.94 -9.98
N ASN A 44 -23.04 9.25 -9.85
CA ASN A 44 -22.71 10.27 -10.86
C ASN A 44 -21.24 10.74 -10.84
N GLY A 45 -20.40 10.25 -9.92
CA GLY A 45 -19.01 10.68 -9.72
C GLY A 45 -17.95 9.90 -10.49
N PHE A 46 -18.30 9.17 -11.55
CA PHE A 46 -17.36 8.26 -12.25
C PHE A 46 -16.02 8.91 -12.65
N ILE A 47 -16.02 10.20 -13.02
CA ILE A 47 -14.80 10.95 -13.36
C ILE A 47 -13.88 11.10 -12.14
N LEU A 48 -14.44 11.45 -10.97
CA LEU A 48 -13.70 11.55 -9.70
C LEU A 48 -13.19 10.17 -9.26
N PHE A 49 -13.97 9.12 -9.45
CA PHE A 49 -13.55 7.74 -9.24
C PHE A 49 -12.32 7.40 -10.09
N VAL A 50 -12.34 7.71 -11.39
CA VAL A 50 -11.21 7.44 -12.29
C VAL A 50 -9.96 8.22 -11.88
N VAL A 51 -10.09 9.49 -11.52
CA VAL A 51 -8.94 10.30 -11.04
C VAL A 51 -8.34 9.70 -9.78
N LEU A 52 -9.17 9.34 -8.79
CA LEU A 52 -8.74 8.72 -7.54
C LEU A 52 -8.13 7.32 -7.77
N ALA A 53 -8.68 6.54 -8.70
CA ALA A 53 -8.15 5.24 -9.09
C ALA A 53 -6.79 5.37 -9.79
N VAL A 54 -6.60 6.39 -10.63
CA VAL A 54 -5.30 6.69 -11.26
C VAL A 54 -4.27 7.08 -10.21
N ILE A 55 -4.62 7.92 -9.24
CA ILE A 55 -3.74 8.29 -8.11
C ILE A 55 -3.34 7.05 -7.32
N THR A 56 -4.30 6.19 -6.99
CA THR A 56 -4.06 4.95 -6.24
C THR A 56 -3.19 3.97 -7.04
N GLY A 57 -3.44 3.85 -8.35
CA GLY A 57 -2.67 3.01 -9.27
C GLY A 57 -1.23 3.48 -9.47
N LEU A 58 -0.97 4.79 -9.38
CA LEU A 58 0.38 5.38 -9.34
C LEU A 58 1.07 5.17 -7.99
N ALA A 59 0.31 5.16 -6.89
CA ALA A 59 0.85 4.95 -5.55
C ALA A 59 1.19 3.47 -5.25
N ALA A 60 0.52 2.51 -5.89
CA ALA A 60 0.77 1.08 -5.73
C ALA A 60 2.23 0.64 -6.03
N PRO A 61 2.85 0.99 -7.18
CA PRO A 61 4.25 0.68 -7.43
C PRO A 61 5.17 1.42 -6.44
N PHE A 62 4.78 2.60 -5.97
CA PHE A 62 5.54 3.36 -4.98
C PHE A 62 5.68 2.61 -3.66
N PHE A 63 4.57 2.07 -3.17
CA PHE A 63 4.56 1.23 -1.97
C PHE A 63 5.36 -0.06 -2.16
N SER A 64 5.15 -0.77 -3.28
CA SER A 64 5.84 -2.04 -3.57
C SER A 64 7.36 -1.85 -3.70
N SER A 65 7.82 -0.79 -4.37
CA SER A 65 9.24 -0.47 -4.51
C SER A 65 9.89 -0.08 -3.17
N LEU A 66 9.23 0.75 -2.35
CA LEU A 66 9.75 1.11 -1.02
C LEU A 66 9.82 -0.11 -0.10
N PHE A 67 8.79 -0.95 -0.10
CA PHE A 67 8.75 -2.17 0.69
C PHE A 67 9.88 -3.13 0.31
N MET A 68 10.06 -3.37 -1.00
CA MET A 68 11.14 -4.23 -1.49
C MET A 68 12.52 -3.67 -1.14
N SER A 69 12.72 -2.36 -1.30
CA SER A 69 13.99 -1.69 -0.98
C SER A 69 14.29 -1.71 0.52
N LEU A 70 13.27 -1.63 1.37
CA LEU A 70 13.40 -1.73 2.82
C LEU A 70 13.78 -3.16 3.27
N ILE A 71 13.18 -4.18 2.66
CA ILE A 71 13.56 -5.58 2.89
C ILE A 71 15.02 -5.81 2.48
N GLN A 72 15.42 -5.30 1.31
CA GLN A 72 16.79 -5.44 0.81
C GLN A 72 17.83 -4.74 1.71
N GLU A 73 17.48 -3.61 2.32
CA GLU A 73 18.39 -2.84 3.18
C GLU A 73 18.50 -3.41 4.60
N LYS A 74 17.39 -3.94 5.16
CA LYS A 74 17.37 -4.52 6.52
C LYS A 74 17.89 -5.94 6.59
N ILE A 75 17.82 -6.71 5.50
CA ILE A 75 18.07 -8.15 5.53
C ILE A 75 19.36 -8.46 4.80
N LYS A 76 20.27 -9.16 5.49
CA LYS A 76 21.51 -9.65 4.90
C LYS A 76 21.21 -10.50 3.66
N PRO A 77 22.00 -10.39 2.56
CA PRO A 77 21.73 -11.07 1.30
C PRO A 77 21.57 -12.60 1.45
N GLU A 78 22.22 -13.18 2.46
CA GLU A 78 22.15 -14.60 2.86
C GLU A 78 20.72 -15.07 3.21
N PHE A 79 19.88 -14.19 3.77
CA PHE A 79 18.51 -14.49 4.20
C PHE A 79 17.44 -13.89 3.30
N LEU A 80 17.83 -13.03 2.35
CA LEU A 80 16.92 -12.28 1.48
C LEU A 80 15.97 -13.21 0.71
N GLY A 81 16.50 -14.28 0.11
CA GLY A 81 15.70 -15.25 -0.63
C GLY A 81 14.66 -15.98 0.23
N ARG A 82 14.98 -16.27 1.50
CA ARG A 82 14.03 -16.91 2.43
C ARG A 82 12.91 -15.96 2.82
N VAL A 83 13.24 -14.71 3.13
CA VAL A 83 12.22 -13.73 3.55
C VAL A 83 11.33 -13.32 2.38
N LEU A 84 11.90 -13.14 1.18
CA LEU A 84 11.10 -12.91 -0.03
C LEU A 84 10.22 -14.12 -0.36
N GLY A 85 10.71 -15.35 -0.17
CA GLY A 85 9.91 -16.56 -0.33
C GLY A 85 8.70 -16.57 0.61
N VAL A 86 8.93 -16.40 1.91
CA VAL A 86 7.85 -16.35 2.92
C VAL A 86 6.87 -15.22 2.62
N THR A 87 7.37 -14.02 2.33
CA THR A 87 6.54 -12.85 2.00
C THR A 87 5.68 -13.11 0.76
N SER A 88 6.27 -13.69 -0.29
CA SER A 88 5.56 -14.01 -1.54
C SER A 88 4.51 -15.10 -1.33
N SER A 89 4.80 -16.12 -0.51
CA SER A 89 3.82 -17.15 -0.15
C SER A 89 2.65 -16.58 0.64
N MET A 90 2.91 -15.67 1.59
CA MET A 90 1.85 -14.96 2.33
C MET A 90 1.00 -14.11 1.38
N MET A 91 1.62 -13.36 0.45
CA MET A 91 0.88 -12.58 -0.55
C MET A 91 0.06 -13.49 -1.49
N ALA A 92 0.60 -14.63 -1.91
CA ALA A 92 -0.09 -15.59 -2.76
C ALA A 92 -1.34 -16.19 -2.10
N LEU A 93 -1.38 -16.28 -0.76
CA LEU A 93 -2.57 -16.66 -0.01
C LEU A 93 -3.50 -15.46 0.26
N ALA A 94 -2.93 -14.29 0.55
CA ALA A 94 -3.71 -13.09 0.84
C ALA A 94 -4.51 -12.61 -0.39
N CYS A 95 -3.96 -12.74 -1.61
CA CYS A 95 -4.65 -12.37 -2.84
C CYS A 95 -5.98 -13.10 -3.07
N PRO A 96 -6.03 -14.45 -3.12
CA PRO A 96 -7.29 -15.17 -3.31
C PRO A 96 -8.26 -14.95 -2.15
N ILE A 97 -7.78 -14.91 -0.91
CA ILE A 97 -8.63 -14.64 0.26
C ILE A 97 -9.25 -13.25 0.18
N GLY A 98 -8.44 -12.24 -0.17
CA GLY A 98 -8.89 -10.86 -0.34
C GLY A 98 -9.89 -10.71 -1.48
N LEU A 99 -9.67 -11.38 -2.62
CA LEU A 99 -10.60 -11.39 -3.74
C LEU A 99 -11.91 -12.11 -3.40
N SER A 100 -11.85 -13.27 -2.75
CA SER A 100 -13.04 -14.02 -2.32
C SER A 100 -13.89 -13.23 -1.33
N LEU A 101 -13.26 -12.61 -0.33
CA LEU A 101 -13.95 -11.70 0.60
C LEU A 101 -14.51 -10.49 -0.15
N SER A 102 -13.72 -9.87 -1.02
CA SER A 102 -14.16 -8.71 -1.79
C SER A 102 -15.37 -9.02 -2.66
N GLY A 103 -15.44 -10.19 -3.30
CA GLY A 103 -16.61 -10.62 -4.07
C GLY A 103 -17.84 -10.80 -3.20
N ALA A 104 -17.73 -11.60 -2.13
CA ALA A 104 -18.85 -11.91 -1.25
C ALA A 104 -19.43 -10.66 -0.54
N PHE A 105 -18.57 -9.74 -0.13
CA PHE A 105 -19.00 -8.50 0.52
C PHE A 105 -19.48 -7.45 -0.49
N ALA A 106 -18.89 -7.38 -1.68
CA ALA A 106 -19.38 -6.48 -2.74
C ALA A 106 -20.80 -6.84 -3.20
N GLU A 107 -21.13 -8.13 -3.27
CA GLU A 107 -22.48 -8.59 -3.62
C GLU A 107 -23.52 -8.29 -2.52
N LYS A 108 -23.13 -8.38 -1.23
CA LYS A 108 -24.05 -8.19 -0.11
C LYS A 108 -24.28 -6.73 0.29
N ILE A 109 -23.20 -5.95 0.38
CA ILE A 109 -23.23 -4.59 0.98
C ILE A 109 -23.05 -3.51 -0.10
N GLY A 110 -22.78 -3.92 -1.34
CA GLY A 110 -22.46 -3.03 -2.45
C GLY A 110 -20.98 -2.63 -2.47
N VAL A 111 -20.44 -2.45 -3.68
CA VAL A 111 -19.04 -2.08 -3.92
C VAL A 111 -18.66 -0.80 -3.17
N ASN A 112 -19.56 0.19 -3.11
CA ASN A 112 -19.27 1.48 -2.46
C ASN A 112 -18.92 1.33 -0.98
N ASN A 113 -19.78 0.63 -0.22
CA ASN A 113 -19.60 0.41 1.21
C ASN A 113 -18.40 -0.49 1.51
N TRP A 114 -18.14 -1.50 0.66
CA TRP A 114 -16.95 -2.34 0.80
C TRP A 114 -15.66 -1.54 0.60
N VAL A 115 -15.64 -0.63 -0.39
CA VAL A 115 -14.49 0.24 -0.65
C VAL A 115 -14.26 1.21 0.52
N VAL A 116 -15.32 1.81 1.10
CA VAL A 116 -15.18 2.60 2.34
C VAL A 116 -14.60 1.76 3.47
N LEU A 117 -15.14 0.56 3.69
CA LEU A 117 -14.71 -0.32 4.78
C LEU A 117 -13.22 -0.67 4.63
N SER A 118 -12.78 -1.04 3.42
CA SER A 118 -11.37 -1.33 3.15
C SER A 118 -10.44 -0.12 3.32
N GLY A 119 -10.91 1.09 2.95
CA GLY A 119 -10.20 2.34 3.20
C GLY A 119 -10.05 2.65 4.69
N VAL A 120 -11.11 2.48 5.48
CA VAL A 120 -11.09 2.66 6.93
C VAL A 120 -10.17 1.64 7.60
N LEU A 121 -10.23 0.37 7.20
CA LEU A 121 -9.32 -0.67 7.68
C LEU A 121 -7.86 -0.33 7.36
N THR A 122 -7.59 0.19 6.17
CA THR A 122 -6.24 0.63 5.78
C THR A 122 -5.75 1.78 6.68
N LEU A 123 -6.60 2.77 6.94
CA LEU A 123 -6.28 3.88 7.84
C LEU A 123 -6.06 3.40 9.28
N LEU A 124 -6.84 2.43 9.76
CA LEU A 124 -6.63 1.80 11.06
C LEU A 124 -5.28 1.08 11.11
N CYS A 125 -4.90 0.34 10.07
CA CYS A 125 -3.58 -0.29 9.98
C CYS A 125 -2.45 0.75 10.04
N VAL A 126 -2.61 1.88 9.34
CA VAL A 126 -1.62 2.97 9.39
C VAL A 126 -1.54 3.59 10.79
N LEU A 127 -2.69 3.83 11.43
CA LEU A 127 -2.74 4.34 12.80
C LEU A 127 -2.08 3.37 13.78
N LEU A 128 -2.33 2.07 13.66
CA LEU A 128 -1.67 1.05 14.48
C LEU A 128 -0.16 1.02 14.23
N CYS A 129 0.28 1.11 12.97
CA CYS A 129 1.69 1.20 12.62
C CYS A 129 2.34 2.48 13.19
N LEU A 130 1.64 3.62 13.21
CA LEU A 130 2.12 4.86 13.82
C LEU A 130 2.16 4.80 15.35
N SER A 131 1.19 4.12 15.98
CA SER A 131 1.12 3.93 17.43
C SER A 131 2.19 2.97 17.94
N ASN A 132 2.60 2.00 17.12
CA ASN A 132 3.57 1.00 17.51
C ASN A 132 5.00 1.57 17.43
N LYS A 133 5.57 1.90 18.59
CA LYS A 133 6.93 2.47 18.75
C LYS A 133 8.01 1.67 18.00
N ASN A 134 7.85 0.35 17.89
CA ASN A 134 8.75 -0.54 17.16
C ASN A 134 8.94 -0.13 15.69
N VAL A 135 7.89 0.34 15.02
CA VAL A 135 7.94 0.74 13.60
C VAL A 135 8.76 2.02 13.42
N ARG A 136 8.75 2.88 14.45
CA ARG A 136 9.53 4.11 14.52
C ARG A 136 11.00 3.85 14.90
N GLU A 137 11.27 2.77 15.61
CA GLU A 137 12.61 2.28 16.00
C GLU A 137 13.35 1.56 14.86
N VAL A 138 12.60 0.95 13.93
CA VAL A 138 13.14 0.42 12.66
C VAL A 138 13.81 1.53 11.83
N ASP A 139 13.36 2.78 11.95
CA ASP A 139 13.95 3.95 11.30
C ASP A 139 15.23 4.44 12.02
N SER A 140 15.25 4.45 13.36
CA SER A 140 16.43 4.92 14.13
C SER A 140 17.63 3.97 14.05
N SER A 141 17.41 2.72 13.66
CA SER A 141 18.47 1.73 13.43
C SER A 141 19.14 1.85 12.05
N LEU A 142 18.67 2.74 11.17
CA LEU A 142 19.33 3.07 9.88
C LEU A 142 20.30 4.26 9.99
N THR A 143 20.31 4.97 11.13
CA THR A 143 21.17 6.16 11.33
C THR A 143 22.45 5.85 12.11
N LYS A 144 22.83 4.57 12.27
CA LYS A 144 24.09 4.15 12.88
C LYS A 144 25.01 3.49 11.86
#